data_AF-A0A821ZKJ9-F1
#
_entry.id   AF-A0A821ZKJ9-F1
#
_cell.length_a   1.000
_cell.length_b   1.000
_cell.length_c   1.000
_cell.angle_alpha   90.00
_cell.angle_beta   90.00
_cell.angle_gamma   90.00
#
_symmetry.space_group_name_H-M   'P 1'
#
loop_
_entity.id
_entity.type
_entity.pdbx_description
1 polymer ?
#
loop_
_entity_poly.entity_id
_entity_poly.type
_entity_poly.pdbx_seq_one_letter_code
_entity_poly.pdbx_strand_id
1 'polypeptide(L)' 'TDKSRPVILPTNTFTPTPAMPFTMSLAKLLPNFSGKECEIPTKFITEFEILASGLVGNSDEYLLRAVQQSLSETALTWYI' A
#
# COMPACT_ATOMS: atom_id res chain seq x y z
N THR A 1 20.27 -25.81 -29.98
CA THR A 1 21.10 -24.95 -29.11
C THR A 1 20.24 -23.82 -28.62
N ASP A 2 19.78 -23.95 -27.39
CA ASP A 2 18.83 -23.05 -26.72
C ASP A 2 19.49 -21.69 -26.44
N LYS A 3 18.84 -20.59 -26.83
CA LYS A 3 19.36 -19.23 -26.67
C LYS A 3 18.46 -18.49 -25.69
N SER A 4 18.51 -18.92 -24.44
CA SER A 4 17.87 -18.27 -23.30
C SER A 4 18.39 -16.83 -23.17
N ARG A 5 17.55 -15.85 -23.53
CA ARG A 5 17.83 -14.42 -23.32
C ARG A 5 17.64 -14.09 -21.83
N PRO A 6 18.51 -13.27 -21.21
CA PRO A 6 18.29 -12.84 -19.85
C PRO A 6 17.06 -11.94 -19.77
N VAL A 7 16.09 -12.33 -18.94
CA VAL A 7 14.97 -11.48 -18.55
C VAL A 7 15.54 -10.38 -17.65
N ILE A 8 15.65 -9.17 -18.17
CA ILE A 8 15.98 -7.99 -17.38
C ILE A 8 14.73 -7.66 -16.58
N LEU A 9 14.70 -8.10 -15.33
CA LEU A 9 13.69 -7.69 -14.35
C LEU A 9 13.89 -6.19 -14.11
N PRO A 10 12.87 -5.33 -14.24
CA PRO A 10 13.00 -3.93 -13.85
C PRO A 10 13.32 -3.91 -12.36
N THR A 11 14.54 -3.49 -12.05
CA THR A 11 14.93 -3.18 -10.68
C THR A 11 14.16 -1.91 -10.33
N ASN A 12 12.97 -2.07 -9.73
CA ASN A 12 12.23 -0.97 -9.10
C ASN A 12 13.11 -0.42 -8.00
N THR A 13 14.00 0.49 -8.40
CA THR A 13 14.89 1.20 -7.52
C THR A 13 13.96 2.13 -6.76
N PHE A 14 13.63 1.76 -5.53
CA PHE A 14 12.83 2.58 -4.63
C PHE A 14 13.63 3.85 -4.36
N THR A 15 13.47 4.85 -5.22
CA THR A 15 13.94 6.20 -4.93
C THR A 15 13.25 6.65 -3.65
N PRO A 16 13.99 7.04 -2.60
CA PRO A 16 13.38 7.59 -1.41
C PRO A 16 12.76 8.93 -1.80
N THR A 17 11.46 8.94 -2.07
CA THR A 17 10.69 10.17 -2.24
C THR A 17 10.70 10.97 -0.93
N PRO A 18 10.48 12.30 -0.99
CA PRO A 18 10.57 13.18 0.17
C PRO A 18 9.73 12.60 1.32
N ALA A 19 10.31 12.64 2.54
CA ALA A 19 9.63 12.16 3.73
C ALA A 19 8.21 12.73 3.78
N MET A 20 7.21 11.85 3.92
CA MET A 20 5.84 12.27 4.19
C MET A 20 5.88 13.25 5.36
N PRO A 21 5.09 14.34 5.33
CA PRO A 21 5.11 15.34 6.40
C PRO A 21 4.66 14.77 7.76
N PHE A 22 4.11 13.55 7.76
CA PHE A 22 3.66 12.82 8.93
C PHE A 22 4.69 11.74 9.28
N THR A 23 5.51 12.00 10.30
CA THR A 23 6.42 11.01 10.91
C THR A 23 5.72 10.02 11.84
N MET A 24 4.39 10.11 11.96
CA MET A 24 3.59 9.23 12.80
C MET A 24 3.08 8.01 12.02
N SER A 25 3.12 6.84 12.67
CA SER A 25 2.54 5.61 12.14
C SER A 25 1.03 5.77 11.97
N LEU A 26 0.54 5.57 10.74
CA LEU A 26 -0.88 5.65 10.40
C LEU A 26 -1.62 4.34 10.71
N ALA A 27 -0.90 3.26 11.01
CA ALA A 27 -1.44 1.92 11.23
C ALA A 27 -2.47 1.82 12.37
N LYS A 28 -2.45 2.77 13.33
CA LYS A 28 -3.46 2.84 14.41
C LYS A 28 -4.69 3.68 14.06
N LEU A 29 -4.62 4.49 13.01
CA LEU A 29 -5.65 5.44 12.59
C LEU A 29 -6.41 4.97 11.36
N LEU A 30 -5.77 4.14 10.54
CA LEU A 30 -6.37 3.53 9.36
C LEU A 30 -6.99 2.17 9.71
N PRO A 31 -8.05 1.74 9.00
CA PRO A 31 -8.56 0.40 9.13
C PRO A 31 -7.48 -0.60 8.70
N ASN A 32 -7.47 -1.80 9.28
CA ASN A 32 -6.55 -2.87 8.89
C ASN A 32 -7.27 -3.90 8.03
N PHE A 33 -6.66 -4.32 6.93
CA PHE A 33 -7.17 -5.36 6.04
C PHE A 33 -6.21 -6.54 6.02
N SER A 34 -6.73 -7.73 6.34
CA SER A 34 -5.95 -8.95 6.38
C SER A 34 -6.14 -9.85 5.16
N GLY A 35 -7.14 -9.56 4.31
CA GLY A 35 -7.45 -10.36 3.14
C GLY A 35 -8.13 -11.69 3.49
N LYS A 36 -8.70 -11.81 4.69
CA LYS A 36 -9.45 -12.99 5.10
C LYS A 36 -10.80 -13.02 4.39
N GLU A 37 -11.29 -14.23 4.08
CA GLU A 37 -12.57 -14.43 3.38
C GLU A 37 -13.77 -13.76 4.07
N CYS A 38 -13.76 -13.68 5.40
CA CYS A 38 -14.83 -13.05 6.17
C CYS A 38 -14.80 -11.51 6.14
N GLU A 39 -13.73 -10.90 5.64
CA GLU A 39 -13.62 -9.44 5.52
C GLU A 39 -14.38 -8.96 4.27
N ILE A 40 -14.98 -7.78 4.36
CA ILE A 40 -15.74 -7.18 3.26
C ILE A 40 -14.83 -6.12 2.60
N PRO A 41 -14.26 -6.38 1.41
CA PRO A 41 -13.25 -5.49 0.81
C PRO A 41 -13.81 -4.09 0.54
N THR A 42 -15.06 -3.99 0.10
CA THR A 42 -15.72 -2.70 -0.19
C THR A 42 -15.87 -1.83 1.05
N LYS A 43 -16.13 -2.44 2.21
CA LYS A 43 -16.20 -1.73 3.49
C LYS A 43 -14.83 -1.16 3.86
N PHE A 44 -13.78 -1.98 3.76
CA PHE A 44 -12.41 -1.52 4.00
C PHE A 44 -12.03 -0.37 3.07
N ILE A 45 -12.26 -0.48 1.76
CA ILE A 45 -11.92 0.55 0.78
C ILE A 45 -12.62 1.87 1.13
N THR A 46 -13.92 1.82 1.42
CA THR A 46 -14.71 3.02 1.76
C THR A 46 -14.19 3.69 3.04
N GLU A 47 -13.96 2.92 4.10
CA GLU A 47 -13.45 3.45 5.37
C GLU A 47 -12.01 3.99 5.22
N PHE A 48 -11.18 3.28 4.45
CA PHE A 48 -9.81 3.69 4.14
C PHE A 48 -9.80 5.02 3.39
N GLU A 49 -10.57 5.16 2.31
CA GLU A 49 -10.59 6.38 1.49
C GLU A 49 -11.02 7.60 2.31
N ILE A 50 -12.06 7.46 3.15
CA ILE A 50 -12.56 8.53 4.02
C ILE A 50 -11.47 8.96 5.03
N LEU A 51 -10.80 8.01 5.67
CA LEU A 51 -9.82 8.32 6.72
C LEU A 51 -8.48 8.77 6.14
N ALA A 52 -7.97 8.08 5.12
CA ALA A 52 -6.69 8.39 4.50
C ALA A 52 -6.71 9.76 3.83
N SER A 53 -7.77 10.12 3.11
CA SER A 53 -7.91 11.46 2.52
C SER A 53 -7.87 12.58 3.57
N GLY A 54 -8.49 12.37 4.72
CA GLY A 54 -8.46 13.33 5.84
C GLY A 54 -7.10 13.42 6.55
N LEU A 55 -6.31 12.34 6.55
CA LEU A 55 -5.03 12.26 7.24
C LEU A 55 -3.86 12.71 6.37
N VAL A 56 -3.80 12.26 5.12
CA VAL A 56 -2.65 12.47 4.21
C VAL A 56 -3.00 13.29 2.97
N GLY A 57 -4.27 13.68 2.80
CA GLY A 57 -4.76 14.39 1.62
C GLY A 57 -5.12 13.47 0.46
N ASN A 58 -5.45 14.08 -0.68
CA ASN A 58 -5.96 13.38 -1.88
C ASN A 58 -4.89 13.11 -2.93
N SER A 59 -3.60 13.20 -2.58
CA SER A 59 -2.52 12.86 -3.52
C SER A 59 -2.43 11.34 -3.63
N ASP A 60 -2.53 10.82 -4.86
CA ASP A 60 -2.41 9.38 -5.14
C ASP A 60 -1.13 8.79 -4.54
N GLU A 61 -0.01 9.51 -4.61
CA GLU A 61 1.25 9.06 -4.03
C GLU A 61 1.14 8.85 -2.51
N TYR A 62 0.47 9.76 -1.80
CA TYR A 62 0.30 9.65 -0.35
C TYR A 62 -0.72 8.58 0.03
N LEU A 63 -1.81 8.46 -0.73
CA LEU A 63 -2.80 7.41 -0.52
C LEU A 63 -2.19 6.02 -0.74
N LEU A 64 -1.38 5.82 -1.78
CA LEU A 64 -0.67 4.55 -2.02
C LEU A 64 0.24 4.16 -0.85
N ARG A 65 0.97 5.13 -0.28
CA ARG A 65 1.81 4.90 0.90
C ARG A 65 0.98 4.60 2.15
N ALA A 66 -0.18 5.23 2.30
CA ALA A 66 -1.10 4.97 3.40
C ALA A 66 -1.72 3.56 3.29
N VAL A 67 -2.03 3.08 2.07
CA VAL A 67 -2.52 1.71 1.85
C VAL A 67 -1.52 0.68 2.38
N GLN A 68 -0.23 0.86 2.13
CA GLN A 68 0.79 -0.08 2.63
C GLN A 68 0.78 -0.21 4.17
N GLN A 69 0.33 0.81 4.90
CA GLN A 69 0.23 0.78 6.37
C GLN A 69 -1.11 0.24 6.88
N SER A 70 -2.12 0.11 6.02
CA SER A 70 -3.45 -0.41 6.34
C SER A 70 -3.61 -1.90 5.98
N LEU A 71 -2.58 -2.52 5.44
CA LEU A 71 -2.55 -3.95 5.10
C LEU A 71 -1.76 -4.73 6.14
N SER A 72 -2.27 -5.92 6.51
CA SER A 72 -1.49 -6.90 7.26
C SER A 72 -0.30 -7.43 6.45
N GLU A 73 0.70 -8.04 7.11
CA GLU A 73 1.83 -8.68 6.43
C GLU A 73 1.38 -9.68 5.35
N THR A 74 0.36 -10.50 5.65
CA THR A 74 -0.19 -11.45 4.67
C THR A 74 -0.83 -10.73 3.48
N ALA A 75 -1.60 -9.67 3.72
CA ALA A 75 -2.22 -8.91 2.63
C ALA A 75 -1.17 -8.17 1.78
N LEU A 76 -0.10 -7.67 2.42
CA LEU A 76 1.04 -7.04 1.76
C LEU A 76 1.75 -7.98 0.78
N THR A 77 1.81 -9.28 1.04
CA THR A 77 2.42 -10.23 0.08
C THR A 77 1.69 -10.28 -1.27
N TRP A 78 0.42 -9.89 -1.31
CA TRP A 78 -0.39 -9.83 -2.53
C TRP A 78 -0.47 -8.43 -3.14
N TYR A 79 0.14 -7.42 -2.51
CA TYR A 79 0.08 -6.01 -2.92
C TYR A 79 1.13 -5.64 -4.00
N ILE A 80 1.81 -6.63 -4.58
CA ILE A 80 2.97 -6.47 -5.48
C ILE A 80 2.54 -6.34 -6.94
#